data_AF-A0A8T3LYI6-F1
#
_entry.id   AF-A0A8T3LYI6-F1
#
_cell.length_a   1.000
_cell.length_b   1.000
_cell.length_c   1.000
_cell.angle_alpha   90.00
_cell.angle_beta   90.00
_cell.angle_gamma   90.00
#
_symmetry.space_group_name_H-M   'P 1'
#
loop_
_entity.id
_entity.type
_entity.pdbx_description
1 polymer ?
#
loop_
_entity_poly.entity_id
_entity_poly.type
_entity_poly.pdbx_seq_one_letter_code
_entity_poly.pdbx_strand_id
1 'polypeptide(L)'
;MPTLSIGHFGATLGRAITIAGLAALAAGLMVGGIGSRLAMRLVTVLGDPADIGRLTEAQARVGDITLEGTAFLLVAVTVITTVVGAIAYVGVGPLLRGRPLARGLELGAILLLSLGSQVIQSRNFDFAQFATPAVTVGLFATLFVLFGIVTVLVAGWLERRLPGPGFRRPTDAGYWAALVLGTGAVLLMVVSAVGSRAYPVPIVAMIVMVGYAALARAAHEQLVTVFGWVIVAVFVLPLGLALMGEVVEIIRDAAEHEMAWALNSVGSASAEPVPGGSPASCMAFISALAPFDFDGTRLTRSDITELMRAETLVERDAGEVGSHASRHAQSKFVSDLLADCFE
;
A
#
# COMPACT_ATOMS: atom_id res chain seq x y z
N MET A 1 35.97 21.08 -21.45
CA MET A 1 34.54 20.79 -21.20
C MET A 1 33.76 21.22 -22.43
N PRO A 2 33.09 20.30 -23.14
CA PRO A 2 32.28 20.68 -24.30
C PRO A 2 31.15 21.62 -23.84
N THR A 3 31.02 22.78 -24.48
CA THR A 3 29.93 23.71 -24.23
C THR A 3 28.62 23.09 -24.71
N LEU A 4 27.82 22.59 -23.77
CA LEU A 4 26.50 22.05 -24.04
C LEU A 4 25.61 23.19 -24.57
N SER A 5 25.40 23.19 -25.89
CA SER A 5 24.46 24.11 -26.53
C SER A 5 23.08 23.94 -25.89
N ILE A 6 22.46 25.05 -25.49
CA ILE A 6 21.11 25.11 -24.87
C ILE A 6 20.09 24.29 -25.67
N GLY A 7 20.24 24.22 -27.00
CA GLY A 7 19.35 23.44 -27.86
C GLY A 7 19.45 21.91 -27.66
N HIS A 8 20.65 21.37 -27.43
CA HIS A 8 20.83 19.92 -27.23
C HIS A 8 20.24 19.46 -25.90
N PHE A 9 20.37 20.31 -24.89
CA PHE A 9 19.80 20.10 -23.56
C PHE A 9 18.27 20.02 -23.61
N GLY A 10 17.62 21.03 -24.22
CA GLY A 10 16.16 21.04 -24.35
C GLY A 10 15.61 19.84 -25.11
N ALA A 11 16.27 19.43 -26.20
CA ALA A 11 15.88 18.25 -26.97
C ALA A 11 16.01 16.94 -26.17
N THR A 12 17.07 16.81 -25.37
CA THR A 12 17.29 15.62 -24.54
C THR A 12 16.27 15.53 -23.41
N LEU A 13 16.02 16.65 -22.73
CA LEU A 13 15.03 16.72 -21.65
C LEU A 13 13.61 16.46 -22.16
N GLY A 14 13.23 17.10 -23.27
CA GLY A 14 11.93 16.87 -23.90
C GLY A 14 11.73 15.40 -24.26
N ARG A 15 12.78 14.71 -24.73
CA ARG A 15 12.71 13.29 -25.12
C ARG A 15 12.53 12.41 -23.90
N ALA A 16 13.24 12.71 -22.81
CA ALA A 16 13.09 11.98 -21.56
C ALA A 16 11.68 12.12 -21.00
N ILE A 17 11.14 13.34 -20.95
CA ILE A 17 9.76 13.62 -20.48
C ILE A 17 8.73 12.90 -21.36
N THR A 18 8.92 12.93 -22.69
CA THR A 18 8.09 12.21 -23.66
C THR A 18 8.00 10.73 -23.33
N ILE A 19 9.17 10.10 -23.21
CA ILE A 19 9.29 8.66 -23.03
C ILE A 19 8.66 8.27 -21.70
N ALA A 20 8.98 9.03 -20.64
CA ALA A 20 8.44 8.82 -19.31
C ALA A 20 6.92 8.98 -19.30
N GLY A 21 6.38 10.03 -19.94
CA GLY A 21 4.96 10.30 -20.07
C GLY A 21 4.22 9.19 -20.79
N LEU A 22 4.69 8.78 -21.97
CA LEU A 22 4.08 7.71 -22.76
C LEU A 22 4.16 6.35 -22.05
N ALA A 23 5.28 6.07 -21.39
CA ALA A 23 5.45 4.84 -20.62
C ALA A 23 4.53 4.79 -19.40
N ALA A 24 4.46 5.88 -18.63
CA ALA A 24 3.58 5.99 -17.47
C ALA A 24 2.10 6.00 -17.89
N LEU A 25 1.76 6.56 -19.05
CA LEU A 25 0.41 6.49 -19.62
C LEU A 25 0.01 5.05 -19.95
N ALA A 26 0.88 4.32 -20.64
CA ALA A 26 0.64 2.92 -20.97
C ALA A 26 0.52 2.07 -19.69
N ALA A 27 1.41 2.27 -18.72
CA ALA A 27 1.37 1.58 -17.43
C ALA A 27 0.12 1.96 -16.62
N GLY A 28 -0.28 3.23 -16.64
CA GLY A 28 -1.48 3.73 -15.97
C GLY A 28 -2.74 3.12 -16.53
N LEU A 29 -2.83 3.02 -17.86
CA LEU A 29 -3.96 2.38 -18.53
C LEU A 29 -4.03 0.88 -18.22
N MET A 30 -2.91 0.17 -18.33
CA MET A 30 -2.84 -1.28 -18.13
C MET A 30 -3.01 -1.66 -16.65
N VAL A 31 -2.25 -1.04 -15.76
CA VAL A 31 -2.18 -1.43 -14.35
C VAL A 31 -3.14 -0.62 -13.50
N GLY A 32 -3.15 0.70 -13.67
CA GLY A 32 -4.06 1.59 -12.95
C GLY A 32 -5.52 1.45 -13.40
N GLY A 33 -5.78 1.30 -14.69
CA GLY A 33 -7.13 1.11 -15.24
C GLY A 33 -7.60 -0.34 -15.15
N ILE A 34 -7.02 -1.21 -15.97
CA ILE A 34 -7.46 -2.62 -16.06
C ILE A 34 -7.07 -3.39 -14.79
N GLY A 35 -5.83 -3.23 -14.31
CA GLY A 35 -5.34 -3.92 -13.12
C GLY A 35 -6.14 -3.61 -11.85
N SER A 36 -6.49 -2.34 -11.60
CA SER A 36 -7.33 -1.98 -10.44
C SER A 36 -8.73 -2.60 -10.50
N ARG A 37 -9.33 -2.67 -11.68
CA ARG A 37 -10.62 -3.34 -11.90
C ARG A 37 -10.54 -4.84 -11.60
N LEU A 38 -9.46 -5.49 -12.03
CA LEU A 38 -9.22 -6.90 -11.71
C LEU A 38 -8.98 -7.11 -10.21
N ALA A 39 -8.20 -6.25 -9.57
CA ALA A 39 -7.96 -6.32 -8.13
C ALA A 39 -9.27 -6.18 -7.33
N MET A 40 -10.10 -5.19 -7.66
CA MET A 40 -11.42 -5.02 -7.04
C MET A 40 -12.31 -6.24 -7.26
N ARG A 41 -12.30 -6.83 -8.46
CA ARG A 41 -13.09 -8.03 -8.74
C ARG A 41 -12.61 -9.23 -7.94
N LEU A 42 -11.30 -9.39 -7.78
CA LEU A 42 -10.72 -10.45 -6.95
C LEU A 42 -11.09 -10.27 -5.49
N VAL A 43 -11.02 -9.04 -4.96
CA VAL A 43 -11.49 -8.73 -3.60
C VAL A 43 -12.95 -9.14 -3.42
N THR A 44 -13.84 -8.79 -4.36
CA THR A 44 -15.26 -9.19 -4.28
C THR A 44 -15.46 -10.71 -4.33
N VAL A 45 -14.65 -11.44 -5.12
CA VAL A 45 -14.75 -12.92 -5.23
C VAL A 45 -14.23 -13.61 -3.98
N LEU A 46 -13.26 -13.00 -3.28
CA LEU A 46 -12.65 -13.54 -2.06
C LEU A 46 -13.34 -13.08 -0.78
N GLY A 47 -14.18 -12.04 -0.85
CA GLY A 47 -14.96 -11.51 0.27
C GLY A 47 -16.25 -12.28 0.57
N ASP A 48 -16.98 -11.83 1.58
CA ASP A 48 -18.28 -12.40 1.96
C ASP A 48 -19.34 -12.12 0.88
N PRO A 49 -20.05 -13.14 0.37
CA PRO A 49 -21.17 -12.95 -0.55
C PRO A 49 -22.26 -11.98 -0.04
N ALA A 50 -22.39 -11.80 1.28
CA ALA A 50 -23.36 -10.88 1.89
C ALA A 50 -23.08 -9.40 1.58
N ASP A 51 -21.85 -9.05 1.20
CA ASP A 51 -21.45 -7.67 0.92
C ASP A 51 -21.62 -7.26 -0.55
N ILE A 52 -22.03 -8.19 -1.41
CA ILE A 52 -22.36 -7.92 -2.82
C ILE A 52 -23.58 -7.00 -2.91
N GLY A 53 -23.47 -5.93 -3.71
CA GLY A 53 -24.57 -4.99 -3.94
C GLY A 53 -24.67 -3.84 -2.94
N ARG A 54 -23.77 -3.76 -1.95
CA ARG A 54 -23.64 -2.58 -1.06
C ARG A 54 -23.02 -1.40 -1.81
N LEU A 55 -23.30 -0.19 -1.32
CA LEU A 55 -22.69 1.03 -1.85
C LEU A 55 -21.37 1.31 -1.12
N THR A 56 -20.32 1.64 -1.87
CA THR A 56 -19.04 2.14 -1.33
C THR A 56 -19.16 3.63 -0.98
N GLU A 57 -18.14 4.18 -0.32
CA GLU A 57 -18.06 5.64 -0.07
C GLU A 57 -18.16 6.47 -1.35
N ALA A 58 -17.60 5.95 -2.44
CA ALA A 58 -17.68 6.56 -3.77
C ALA A 58 -19.06 6.40 -4.46
N GLN A 59 -20.10 5.98 -3.72
CA GLN A 59 -21.46 5.70 -4.23
C GLN A 59 -21.47 4.64 -5.35
N ALA A 60 -20.43 3.81 -5.44
CA ALA A 60 -20.36 2.73 -6.40
C ALA A 60 -20.96 1.46 -5.78
N ARG A 61 -21.78 0.72 -6.55
CA ARG A 61 -22.33 -0.55 -6.09
C ARG A 61 -21.29 -1.65 -6.27
N VAL A 62 -20.95 -2.36 -5.19
CA VAL A 62 -19.98 -3.45 -5.19
C VAL A 62 -20.50 -4.60 -6.05
N GLY A 63 -19.69 -5.04 -7.02
CA GLY A 63 -20.03 -6.12 -7.95
C GLY A 63 -20.55 -5.66 -9.32
N ASP A 64 -21.00 -4.40 -9.44
CA ASP A 64 -21.52 -3.86 -10.71
C ASP A 64 -20.41 -3.22 -11.55
N ILE A 65 -20.25 -3.71 -12.78
CA ILE A 65 -19.35 -3.12 -13.77
C ILE A 65 -20.16 -2.15 -14.62
N THR A 66 -20.28 -0.91 -14.16
CA THR A 66 -20.85 0.15 -14.99
C THR A 66 -19.81 0.64 -16.00
N LEU A 67 -20.26 0.88 -17.24
CA LEU A 67 -19.40 1.43 -18.29
C LEU A 67 -18.91 2.84 -17.93
N GLU A 68 -19.78 3.62 -17.29
CA GLU A 68 -19.47 4.97 -16.79
C GLU A 68 -18.38 4.94 -15.71
N GLY A 69 -18.52 4.11 -14.68
CA GLY A 69 -17.50 4.00 -13.64
C GLY A 69 -16.18 3.46 -14.20
N THR A 70 -16.24 2.62 -15.24
CA THR A 70 -15.03 2.06 -15.88
C THR A 70 -14.32 3.13 -16.68
N ALA A 71 -15.05 3.91 -17.48
CA ALA A 71 -14.51 5.04 -18.21
C ALA A 71 -13.93 6.09 -17.25
N PHE A 72 -14.65 6.40 -16.16
CA PHE A 72 -14.17 7.34 -15.14
C PHE A 72 -12.86 6.87 -14.50
N LEU A 73 -12.79 5.64 -13.98
CA LEU A 73 -11.56 5.12 -13.39
C LEU A 73 -10.42 5.05 -14.41
N LEU A 74 -10.71 4.60 -15.62
CA LEU A 74 -9.73 4.52 -16.69
C LEU A 74 -9.17 5.91 -17.01
N VAL A 75 -9.99 6.96 -17.06
CA VAL A 75 -9.52 8.31 -17.32
C VAL A 75 -8.81 8.90 -16.10
N ALA A 76 -9.48 8.94 -14.94
CA ALA A 76 -8.98 9.61 -13.74
C ALA A 76 -7.70 8.95 -13.21
N VAL A 77 -7.70 7.62 -13.03
CA VAL A 77 -6.55 6.88 -12.51
C VAL A 77 -5.39 6.92 -13.50
N THR A 78 -5.66 6.75 -14.80
CA THR A 78 -4.59 6.81 -15.81
C THR A 78 -3.96 8.20 -15.85
N VAL A 79 -4.74 9.27 -15.79
CA VAL A 79 -4.21 10.64 -15.80
C VAL A 79 -3.31 10.88 -14.58
N ILE A 80 -3.78 10.54 -13.38
CA ILE A 80 -3.00 10.70 -12.14
C ILE A 80 -1.72 9.87 -12.20
N THR A 81 -1.84 8.57 -12.51
CA THR A 81 -0.69 7.66 -12.58
C THR A 81 0.29 8.02 -13.70
N THR A 82 -0.17 8.61 -14.80
CA THR A 82 0.70 9.12 -15.87
C THR A 82 1.61 10.22 -15.34
N VAL A 83 1.03 11.22 -14.68
CA VAL A 83 1.79 12.36 -14.16
C VAL A 83 2.77 11.87 -13.09
N VAL A 84 2.27 11.12 -12.10
CA VAL A 84 3.08 10.60 -11.00
C VAL A 84 4.18 9.68 -11.51
N GLY A 85 3.85 8.74 -12.40
CA GLY A 85 4.80 7.77 -12.95
C GLY A 85 5.86 8.42 -13.84
N ALA A 86 5.49 9.41 -14.65
CA ALA A 86 6.46 10.12 -15.48
C ALA A 86 7.45 10.91 -14.63
N ILE A 87 6.94 11.60 -13.61
CA ILE A 87 7.72 12.35 -12.63
C ILE A 87 8.67 11.41 -11.88
N ALA A 88 8.17 10.29 -11.36
CA ALA A 88 8.96 9.31 -10.64
C ALA A 88 10.04 8.69 -11.55
N TYR A 89 9.69 8.32 -12.78
CA TYR A 89 10.65 7.76 -13.73
C TYR A 89 11.75 8.76 -14.10
N VAL A 90 11.43 10.03 -14.37
CA VAL A 90 12.44 11.06 -14.68
C VAL A 90 13.33 11.36 -13.47
N GLY A 91 12.73 11.46 -12.27
CA GLY A 91 13.46 11.80 -11.05
C GLY A 91 14.38 10.68 -10.57
N VAL A 92 13.86 9.44 -10.57
CA VAL A 92 14.52 8.26 -9.98
C VAL A 92 15.25 7.44 -11.04
N GLY A 93 14.83 7.47 -12.30
CA GLY A 93 15.40 6.66 -13.39
C GLY A 93 16.93 6.60 -13.46
N PRO A 94 17.66 7.72 -13.29
CA PRO A 94 19.12 7.71 -13.28
C PRO A 94 19.75 6.97 -12.08
N LEU A 95 19.02 6.81 -10.98
CA LEU A 95 19.45 6.10 -9.77
C LEU A 95 19.24 4.59 -9.90
N LEU A 96 18.29 4.17 -10.76
CA LEU A 96 17.94 2.76 -10.95
C LEU A 96 19.08 2.02 -11.66
N ARG A 97 19.68 1.03 -10.98
CA ARG A 97 20.81 0.25 -11.50
C ARG A 97 20.38 -1.17 -11.88
N GLY A 98 21.16 -1.83 -12.73
CA GLY A 98 20.94 -3.23 -13.09
C GLY A 98 19.95 -3.47 -14.23
N ARG A 99 19.36 -4.67 -14.24
CA ARG A 99 18.49 -5.21 -15.30
C ARG A 99 17.13 -4.48 -15.32
N PRO A 100 16.44 -4.41 -16.49
CA PRO A 100 15.19 -3.66 -16.61
C PRO A 100 14.11 -4.11 -15.62
N LEU A 101 14.02 -5.40 -15.32
CA LEU A 101 13.07 -5.92 -14.32
C LEU A 101 13.41 -5.43 -12.90
N ALA A 102 14.70 -5.44 -12.52
CA ALA A 102 15.14 -4.96 -11.21
C ALA A 102 14.85 -3.46 -11.03
N ARG A 103 15.14 -2.65 -12.06
CA ARG A 103 14.79 -1.22 -12.07
C ARG A 103 13.28 -0.99 -11.94
N GLY A 104 12.49 -1.84 -12.60
CA GLY A 104 11.02 -1.81 -12.49
C GLY A 104 10.52 -2.12 -11.08
N LEU A 105 11.09 -3.15 -10.45
CA LEU A 105 10.81 -3.50 -9.06
C LEU A 105 11.21 -2.37 -8.11
N GLU A 106 12.39 -1.79 -8.27
CA GLU A 106 12.87 -0.64 -7.49
C GLU A 106 11.93 0.57 -7.62
N LEU A 107 11.55 0.94 -8.85
CA LEU A 107 10.61 2.04 -9.09
C LEU A 107 9.24 1.76 -8.45
N GLY A 108 8.71 0.56 -8.63
CA GLY A 108 7.43 0.15 -8.07
C GLY A 108 7.44 0.14 -6.54
N ALA A 109 8.53 -0.34 -5.93
CA ALA A 109 8.73 -0.31 -4.48
C ALA A 109 8.82 1.13 -3.95
N ILE A 110 9.54 2.02 -4.64
CA ILE A 110 9.62 3.44 -4.26
C ILE A 110 8.22 4.09 -4.33
N LEU A 111 7.45 3.81 -5.37
CA LEU A 111 6.08 4.31 -5.50
C LEU A 111 5.17 3.75 -4.42
N LEU A 112 5.28 2.46 -4.12
CA LEU A 112 4.53 1.81 -3.04
C LEU A 112 4.86 2.42 -1.68
N LEU A 113 6.14 2.65 -1.37
CA LEU A 113 6.55 3.24 -0.09
C LEU A 113 6.14 4.72 0.01
N SER A 114 6.13 5.45 -1.11
CA SER A 114 5.80 6.88 -1.11
C SER A 114 4.29 7.15 -1.10
N LEU A 115 3.52 6.35 -1.84
CA LEU A 115 2.10 6.61 -2.12
C LEU A 115 1.18 5.51 -1.62
N GLY A 116 1.72 4.34 -1.28
CA GLY A 116 0.94 3.18 -0.85
C GLY A 116 0.09 3.49 0.36
N SER A 117 0.59 4.25 1.33
CA SER A 117 -0.18 4.63 2.53
C SER A 117 -1.35 5.57 2.26
N GLN A 118 -1.23 6.44 1.23
CA GLN A 118 -2.32 7.33 0.84
C GLN A 118 -3.47 6.53 0.23
N VAL A 119 -3.16 5.43 -0.46
CA VAL A 119 -4.12 4.57 -1.15
C VAL A 119 -4.62 3.43 -0.26
N ILE A 120 -3.74 2.86 0.56
CA ILE A 120 -3.97 1.70 1.43
C ILE A 120 -4.03 2.22 2.87
N GLN A 121 -5.20 2.73 3.25
CA GLN A 121 -5.46 3.15 4.62
C GLN A 121 -6.24 2.06 5.32
N SER A 122 -5.71 1.50 6.41
CA SER A 122 -6.44 0.49 7.22
C SER A 122 -7.76 1.01 7.78
N ARG A 123 -7.85 2.32 7.99
CA ARG A 123 -9.04 2.98 8.50
C ARG A 123 -10.11 3.20 7.43
N ASN A 124 -9.82 2.92 6.16
CA ASN A 124 -10.84 3.04 5.13
C ASN A 124 -11.86 1.91 5.29
N PHE A 125 -13.12 2.28 5.40
CA PHE A 125 -14.22 1.35 5.67
C PHE A 125 -14.27 0.21 4.63
N ASP A 126 -13.92 0.52 3.38
CA ASP A 126 -13.86 -0.46 2.29
C ASP A 126 -12.82 -1.58 2.53
N PHE A 127 -11.70 -1.34 3.23
CA PHE A 127 -10.70 -2.40 3.49
C PHE A 127 -11.11 -3.32 4.64
N ALA A 128 -11.84 -2.80 5.63
CA ALA A 128 -12.32 -3.60 6.75
C ALA A 128 -13.47 -4.54 6.36
N GLN A 129 -14.19 -4.21 5.29
CA GLN A 129 -15.41 -4.91 4.91
C GLN A 129 -15.20 -5.99 3.83
N PHE A 130 -14.37 -5.75 2.81
CA PHE A 130 -14.49 -6.53 1.55
C PHE A 130 -13.54 -7.72 1.35
N ALA A 131 -12.63 -8.04 2.27
CA ALA A 131 -11.84 -9.29 2.33
C ALA A 131 -10.94 -9.28 3.59
N THR A 132 -10.16 -10.33 3.83
CA THR A 132 -9.07 -10.25 4.80
C THR A 132 -8.12 -9.10 4.44
N PRO A 133 -7.82 -8.16 5.37
CA PRO A 133 -7.05 -6.95 5.07
C PRO A 133 -5.74 -7.25 4.34
N ALA A 134 -5.06 -8.32 4.73
CA ALA A 134 -3.79 -8.75 4.12
C ALA A 134 -3.91 -9.03 2.61
N VAL A 135 -4.99 -9.65 2.14
CA VAL A 135 -5.19 -9.96 0.71
C VAL A 135 -5.39 -8.68 -0.08
N THR A 136 -6.22 -7.77 0.43
CA THR A 136 -6.50 -6.50 -0.24
C THR A 136 -5.24 -5.64 -0.31
N VAL A 137 -4.51 -5.49 0.80
CA VAL A 137 -3.20 -4.80 0.84
C VAL A 137 -2.22 -5.42 -0.16
N GLY A 138 -2.12 -6.76 -0.19
CA GLY A 138 -1.24 -7.48 -1.11
C GLY A 138 -1.58 -7.26 -2.58
N LEU A 139 -2.87 -7.26 -2.94
CA LEU A 139 -3.34 -7.00 -4.31
C LEU A 139 -2.99 -5.58 -4.75
N PHE A 140 -3.31 -4.57 -3.94
CA PHE A 140 -2.99 -3.17 -4.28
C PHE A 140 -1.48 -2.92 -4.29
N ALA A 141 -0.73 -3.48 -3.34
CA ALA A 141 0.74 -3.39 -3.34
C ALA A 141 1.34 -3.99 -4.63
N THR A 142 0.81 -5.12 -5.09
CA THR A 142 1.22 -5.75 -6.35
C THR A 142 0.98 -4.84 -7.56
N LEU A 143 -0.09 -4.03 -7.57
CA LEU A 143 -0.33 -3.05 -8.64
C LEU A 143 0.77 -1.99 -8.72
N PHE A 144 1.27 -1.47 -7.60
CA PHE A 144 2.39 -0.51 -7.60
C PHE A 144 3.66 -1.12 -8.19
N VAL A 145 3.98 -2.36 -7.79
CA VAL A 145 5.15 -3.10 -8.29
C VAL A 145 5.00 -3.35 -9.80
N LEU A 146 3.84 -3.81 -10.24
CA LEU A 146 3.56 -4.07 -11.64
C LEU A 146 3.61 -2.77 -12.48
N PHE A 147 3.09 -1.67 -11.94
CA PHE A 147 3.16 -0.36 -12.59
C PHE A 147 4.61 0.07 -12.83
N GLY A 148 5.48 -0.08 -11.83
CA GLY A 148 6.92 0.22 -11.97
C GLY A 148 7.59 -0.64 -13.05
N ILE A 149 7.32 -1.95 -13.06
CA ILE A 149 7.82 -2.88 -14.08
C ILE A 149 7.37 -2.47 -15.48
N VAL A 150 6.07 -2.29 -15.68
CA VAL A 150 5.51 -1.94 -17.00
C VAL A 150 6.07 -0.61 -17.48
N THR A 151 6.15 0.40 -16.60
CA THR A 151 6.71 1.72 -16.93
C THR A 151 8.14 1.59 -17.45
N VAL A 152 9.02 0.89 -16.73
CA VAL A 152 10.44 0.74 -17.16
C VAL A 152 10.57 -0.07 -18.45
N LEU A 153 9.78 -1.12 -18.62
CA LEU A 153 9.81 -1.94 -19.84
C LEU A 153 9.34 -1.15 -21.07
N VAL A 154 8.24 -0.41 -20.94
CA VAL A 154 7.71 0.44 -22.01
C VAL A 154 8.66 1.59 -22.31
N ALA A 155 9.23 2.24 -21.28
CA ALA A 155 10.21 3.30 -21.47
C ALA A 155 11.45 2.79 -22.22
N GLY A 156 12.03 1.66 -21.82
CA GLY A 156 13.17 1.06 -22.53
C GLY A 156 12.82 0.57 -23.95
N TRP A 157 11.57 0.20 -24.21
CA TRP A 157 11.10 -0.07 -25.57
C TRP A 157 11.01 1.23 -26.41
N LEU A 158 10.42 2.29 -25.85
CA LEU A 158 10.33 3.61 -26.48
C LEU A 158 11.70 4.23 -26.74
N GLU A 159 12.64 4.13 -25.80
CA GLU A 159 14.01 4.64 -25.95
C GLU A 159 14.73 4.05 -27.16
N ARG A 160 14.46 2.78 -27.49
CA ARG A 160 15.03 2.07 -28.65
C ARG A 160 14.31 2.39 -29.96
N ARG A 161 13.03 2.76 -29.90
CA ARG A 161 12.18 3.01 -31.08
C ARG A 161 12.15 4.47 -31.50
N LEU A 162 12.26 5.39 -30.56
CA LEU A 162 12.22 6.82 -30.85
C LEU A 162 13.61 7.32 -31.29
N PRO A 163 13.67 8.12 -32.37
CA PRO A 163 14.92 8.65 -32.89
C PRO A 163 15.69 9.42 -31.82
N GLY A 164 17.02 9.41 -31.92
CA GLY A 164 17.89 10.15 -31.02
C GLY A 164 17.70 11.66 -31.14
N PRO A 165 18.13 12.44 -30.13
CA PRO A 165 18.02 13.90 -30.12
C PRO A 165 18.97 14.52 -31.17
N GLY A 166 18.52 14.54 -32.42
CA GLY A 166 19.19 15.21 -33.54
C GLY A 166 18.16 15.87 -34.42
N PHE A 167 17.97 17.19 -34.25
CA PHE A 167 17.22 18.01 -35.18
C PHE A 167 17.98 18.08 -36.50
N ARG A 168 17.71 17.14 -37.41
CA ARG A 168 18.29 17.16 -38.75
C ARG A 168 17.22 17.36 -39.82
N ARG A 169 15.94 17.19 -39.51
CA ARG A 169 14.85 17.33 -40.49
C ARG A 169 13.73 18.22 -39.97
N PRO A 170 13.10 19.05 -40.82
CA PRO A 170 11.96 19.88 -40.44
C PRO A 170 10.74 19.07 -39.97
N THR A 171 10.66 17.78 -40.31
CA THR A 171 9.68 16.83 -39.76
C THR A 171 9.81 16.63 -38.24
N ASP A 172 11.00 16.90 -37.68
CA ASP A 172 11.24 16.78 -36.23
C ASP A 172 10.49 17.87 -35.46
N ALA A 173 10.31 19.07 -36.03
CA ALA A 173 9.57 20.16 -35.40
C ALA A 173 8.08 19.84 -35.22
N GLY A 174 7.47 19.17 -36.19
CA GLY A 174 6.08 18.71 -36.09
C GLY A 174 5.88 17.65 -35.01
N TYR A 175 6.83 16.73 -34.88
CA TYR A 175 6.84 15.73 -33.81
C TYR A 175 6.94 16.37 -32.42
N TRP A 176 7.84 17.33 -32.23
CA TRP A 176 7.99 18.06 -30.98
C TRP A 176 6.79 18.95 -30.65
N ALA A 177 6.20 19.60 -31.65
CA ALA A 177 4.99 20.39 -31.47
C ALA A 177 3.80 19.53 -31.04
N ALA A 178 3.57 18.39 -31.70
CA ALA A 178 2.52 17.45 -31.33
C ALA A 178 2.71 16.91 -29.91
N LEU A 179 3.96 16.69 -29.52
CA LEU A 179 4.31 16.24 -28.19
C LEU A 179 4.09 17.30 -27.10
N VAL A 180 4.57 18.52 -27.30
CA VAL A 180 4.37 19.62 -26.36
C VAL A 180 2.88 19.93 -26.22
N LEU A 181 2.14 19.90 -27.33
CA LEU A 181 0.68 20.04 -27.32
C LEU A 181 0.00 18.88 -26.59
N GLY A 182 0.41 17.64 -26.83
CA GLY A 182 -0.14 16.47 -26.13
C GLY A 182 0.13 16.52 -24.63
N THR A 183 1.35 16.87 -24.23
CA THR A 183 1.74 17.01 -22.82
C THR A 183 0.98 18.17 -22.16
N GLY A 184 0.89 19.31 -22.85
CA GLY A 184 0.14 20.48 -22.40
C GLY A 184 -1.36 20.21 -22.27
N ALA A 185 -1.95 19.43 -23.18
CA ALA A 185 -3.35 19.01 -23.11
C ALA A 185 -3.61 18.08 -21.92
N VAL A 186 -2.71 17.12 -21.64
CA VAL A 186 -2.79 16.26 -20.45
C VAL A 186 -2.66 17.11 -19.18
N LEU A 187 -1.71 18.03 -19.12
CA LEU A 187 -1.54 18.95 -17.99
C LEU A 187 -2.77 19.83 -17.78
N LEU A 188 -3.36 20.37 -18.85
CA LEU A 188 -4.58 21.16 -18.79
C LEU A 188 -5.76 20.32 -18.29
N MET A 189 -5.87 19.06 -18.74
CA MET A 189 -6.88 18.11 -18.27
C MET A 189 -6.71 17.77 -16.78
N VAL A 190 -5.47 17.62 -16.30
CA VAL A 190 -5.17 17.43 -14.88
C VAL A 190 -5.59 18.65 -14.08
N VAL A 191 -5.21 19.86 -14.54
CA VAL A 191 -5.55 21.12 -13.86
C VAL A 191 -7.05 21.34 -13.79
N SER A 192 -7.79 21.03 -14.87
CA SER A 192 -9.25 21.15 -14.87
C SER A 192 -9.92 20.10 -13.96
N ALA A 193 -9.38 18.87 -13.91
CA ALA A 193 -9.85 17.83 -13.00
C ALA A 193 -9.53 18.15 -11.52
N VAL A 194 -8.41 18.79 -11.22
CA VAL A 194 -8.03 19.19 -9.86
C VAL A 194 -8.80 20.44 -9.41
N GLY A 195 -9.13 21.36 -10.32
CA GLY A 195 -9.91 22.56 -10.05
C GLY A 195 -11.34 22.28 -9.54
N SER A 196 -11.88 21.09 -9.78
CA SER A 196 -13.17 20.66 -9.26
C SER A 196 -13.08 20.17 -7.81
N ARG A 197 -12.68 21.01 -6.85
CA ARG A 197 -12.80 20.91 -5.36
C ARG A 197 -12.50 19.58 -4.62
N ALA A 198 -12.16 18.49 -5.31
CA ALA A 198 -12.25 17.13 -4.77
C ALA A 198 -10.88 16.45 -4.55
N TYR A 199 -9.77 17.11 -4.86
CA TYR A 199 -8.45 16.50 -4.74
C TYR A 199 -7.56 17.22 -3.71
N PRO A 200 -6.83 16.47 -2.87
CA PRO A 200 -6.03 17.04 -1.80
C PRO A 200 -4.79 17.76 -2.36
N VAL A 201 -4.59 19.00 -1.88
CA VAL A 201 -3.42 19.89 -2.07
C VAL A 201 -2.04 19.19 -2.11
N PRO A 202 -1.74 18.13 -1.32
CA PRO A 202 -0.45 17.42 -1.39
C PRO A 202 -0.06 16.87 -2.77
N ILE A 203 -1.01 16.44 -3.61
CA ILE A 203 -0.68 15.90 -4.95
C ILE A 203 -0.13 17.00 -5.86
N VAL A 204 -0.72 18.20 -5.81
CA VAL A 204 -0.26 19.36 -6.58
C VAL A 204 1.11 19.81 -6.07
N ALA A 205 1.31 19.85 -4.74
CA ALA A 205 2.59 20.20 -4.14
C ALA A 205 3.69 19.20 -4.54
N MET A 206 3.40 17.91 -4.57
CA MET A 206 4.34 16.87 -5.02
C MET A 206 4.69 17.03 -6.51
N ILE A 207 3.69 17.26 -7.38
CA ILE A 207 3.92 17.47 -8.82
C ILE A 207 4.82 18.68 -9.05
N VAL A 208 4.54 19.80 -8.37
CA VAL A 208 5.34 21.03 -8.47
C VAL A 208 6.75 20.80 -7.94
N MET A 209 6.90 20.13 -6.80
CA MET A 209 8.19 19.93 -6.15
C MET A 209 9.09 18.97 -6.94
N VAL A 210 8.58 17.85 -7.43
CA VAL A 210 9.38 16.91 -8.21
C VAL A 210 9.62 17.43 -9.64
N GLY A 211 8.65 18.15 -10.21
CA GLY A 211 8.86 18.90 -11.45
C GLY A 211 9.99 19.93 -11.31
N TYR A 212 10.05 20.65 -10.19
CA TYR A 212 11.13 21.57 -9.87
C TYR A 212 12.47 20.86 -9.67
N ALA A 213 12.50 19.72 -8.96
CA ALA A 213 13.71 18.92 -8.77
C ALA A 213 14.24 18.35 -10.09
N ALA A 214 13.35 17.93 -11.01
CA ALA A 214 13.73 17.49 -12.36
C ALA A 214 14.26 18.66 -13.22
N LEU A 215 13.64 19.84 -13.12
CA LEU A 215 14.10 21.06 -13.80
C LEU A 215 15.48 21.52 -13.27
N ALA A 216 15.66 21.52 -11.95
CA ALA A 216 16.90 21.86 -11.27
C ALA A 216 18.01 20.83 -11.56
N ARG A 217 17.64 19.54 -11.71
CA ARG A 217 18.53 18.46 -12.12
C ARG A 217 19.05 18.64 -13.52
N ALA A 218 18.16 19.00 -14.42
CA ALA A 218 18.52 19.27 -15.80
C ALA A 218 19.44 20.52 -15.85
N ALA A 219 19.28 21.47 -14.93
CA ALA A 219 20.08 22.71 -14.92
C ALA A 219 21.51 22.63 -14.33
N HIS A 220 21.95 21.58 -13.62
CA HIS A 220 23.28 21.59 -12.97
C HIS A 220 23.90 20.21 -12.67
N GLU A 221 25.08 19.90 -13.20
CA GLU A 221 25.63 18.53 -13.25
C GLU A 221 26.42 18.00 -12.02
N GLN A 222 26.44 18.66 -10.85
CA GLN A 222 27.16 18.11 -9.66
C GLN A 222 26.52 18.37 -8.28
N LEU A 223 25.72 19.43 -8.13
CA LEU A 223 25.04 19.76 -6.87
C LEU A 223 23.78 18.90 -6.61
N VAL A 224 23.30 18.20 -7.64
CA VAL A 224 21.98 17.57 -7.64
C VAL A 224 21.96 16.17 -7.04
N THR A 225 23.10 15.47 -7.00
CA THR A 225 23.19 14.23 -6.20
C THR A 225 22.93 14.55 -4.74
N VAL A 226 23.54 15.60 -4.19
CA VAL A 226 23.35 15.99 -2.79
C VAL A 226 21.92 16.47 -2.54
N PHE A 227 21.36 17.35 -3.38
CA PHE A 227 19.98 17.83 -3.19
C PHE A 227 18.91 16.75 -3.42
N GLY A 228 19.13 15.83 -4.38
CA GLY A 228 18.27 14.67 -4.58
C GLY A 228 18.28 13.75 -3.37
N TRP A 229 19.45 13.50 -2.79
CA TRP A 229 19.58 12.76 -1.53
C TRP A 229 18.96 13.50 -0.35
N VAL A 230 19.08 14.83 -0.28
CA VAL A 230 18.44 15.64 0.79
C VAL A 230 16.92 15.61 0.64
N ILE A 231 16.35 15.71 -0.56
CA ILE A 231 14.89 15.63 -0.75
C ILE A 231 14.38 14.22 -0.43
N VAL A 232 15.07 13.18 -0.88
CA VAL A 232 14.76 11.79 -0.51
C VAL A 232 14.89 11.62 1.01
N ALA A 233 15.94 12.12 1.64
CA ALA A 233 16.19 11.97 3.07
C ALA A 233 15.26 12.82 3.96
N VAL A 234 14.77 13.98 3.48
CA VAL A 234 13.93 14.89 4.25
C VAL A 234 12.45 14.61 4.05
N PHE A 235 12.05 14.11 2.88
CA PHE A 235 10.63 13.89 2.59
C PHE A 235 10.28 12.42 2.43
N VAL A 236 11.05 11.65 1.65
CA VAL A 236 10.72 10.24 1.40
C VAL A 236 11.07 9.38 2.61
N LEU A 237 12.15 9.68 3.32
CA LEU A 237 12.64 8.88 4.45
C LEU A 237 11.80 9.09 5.72
N PRO A 238 11.42 10.31 6.13
CA PRO A 238 10.56 10.51 7.30
C PRO A 238 9.13 10.10 7.01
N LEU A 239 8.66 10.29 5.77
CA LEU A 239 7.39 9.70 5.32
C LEU A 239 7.49 8.17 5.40
N GLY A 240 8.48 7.55 4.78
CA GLY A 240 8.68 6.09 4.85
C GLY A 240 8.78 5.54 6.28
N LEU A 241 9.44 6.25 7.20
CA LEU A 241 9.51 5.86 8.62
C LEU A 241 8.16 6.01 9.34
N ALA A 242 7.45 7.12 9.12
CA ALA A 242 6.10 7.29 9.66
C ALA A 242 5.16 6.20 9.15
N LEU A 243 5.33 5.80 7.88
CA LEU A 243 4.52 4.77 7.24
C LEU A 243 4.88 3.35 7.69
N MET A 244 6.15 3.06 7.97
CA MET A 244 6.52 1.79 8.62
C MET A 244 5.90 1.70 10.02
N GLY A 245 5.73 2.83 10.72
CA GLY A 245 4.97 2.90 11.97
C GLY A 245 3.51 2.47 11.78
N GLU A 246 2.79 3.08 10.84
CA GLU A 246 1.39 2.70 10.55
C GLU A 246 1.27 1.26 10.05
N VAL A 247 2.13 0.80 9.15
CA VAL A 247 2.08 -0.59 8.64
C VAL A 247 2.30 -1.61 9.75
N VAL A 248 3.24 -1.35 10.67
CA VAL A 248 3.47 -2.23 11.83
C VAL A 248 2.25 -2.23 12.75
N GLU A 249 1.62 -1.07 12.95
CA GLU A 249 0.39 -0.95 13.75
C GLU A 249 -0.77 -1.71 13.10
N ILE A 250 -0.92 -1.64 11.77
CA ILE A 250 -1.94 -2.39 11.01
C ILE A 250 -1.72 -3.90 11.09
N ILE A 251 -0.48 -4.36 10.92
CA ILE A 251 -0.16 -5.79 11.01
C ILE A 251 -0.43 -6.29 12.43
N ARG A 252 -0.11 -5.49 13.44
CA ARG A 252 -0.38 -5.80 14.84
C ARG A 252 -1.88 -5.87 15.11
N ASP A 253 -2.65 -4.87 14.70
CA ASP A 253 -4.12 -4.84 14.88
C ASP A 253 -4.79 -6.01 14.17
N ALA A 254 -4.34 -6.35 12.96
CA ALA A 254 -4.84 -7.51 12.22
C ALA A 254 -4.54 -8.83 12.94
N ALA A 255 -3.33 -8.98 13.49
CA ALA A 255 -2.95 -10.15 14.28
C ALA A 255 -3.76 -10.26 15.58
N GLU A 256 -3.99 -9.14 16.28
CA GLU A 256 -4.83 -9.09 17.47
C GLU A 256 -6.29 -9.46 17.17
N HIS A 257 -6.85 -9.00 16.05
CA HIS A 257 -8.21 -9.33 15.62
C HIS A 257 -8.39 -10.80 15.25
N GLU A 258 -7.45 -11.38 14.48
CA GLU A 258 -7.44 -12.81 14.15
C GLU A 258 -7.39 -13.67 15.42
N MET A 259 -6.56 -13.28 16.39
CA MET A 259 -6.44 -14.00 17.66
C MET A 259 -7.73 -13.88 18.49
N ALA A 260 -8.36 -12.70 18.53
CA ALA A 260 -9.63 -12.50 19.22
C ALA A 260 -10.78 -13.29 18.59
N TRP A 261 -10.85 -13.36 17.25
CA TRP A 261 -11.83 -14.17 16.55
C TRP A 261 -11.62 -15.67 16.79
N ALA A 262 -10.37 -16.14 16.79
CA ALA A 262 -10.03 -17.53 17.10
C ALA A 262 -10.42 -17.89 18.55
N LEU A 263 -10.22 -17.00 19.51
CA LEU A 263 -10.62 -17.21 20.90
C LEU A 263 -12.15 -17.25 21.06
N ASN A 264 -12.89 -16.35 20.41
CA ASN A 264 -14.35 -16.32 20.48
C ASN A 264 -15.02 -17.52 19.77
N SER A 265 -14.43 -18.03 18.69
CA SER A 265 -14.94 -19.21 17.99
C SER A 265 -14.75 -20.50 18.79
N VAL A 266 -13.70 -20.58 19.62
CA VAL A 266 -13.55 -21.67 20.60
C VAL A 266 -14.54 -21.54 21.76
N GLY A 267 -14.76 -20.32 22.27
CA GLY A 267 -15.70 -20.06 23.35
C GLY A 267 -17.14 -20.42 22.99
N SER A 268 -17.61 -20.09 21.78
CA SER A 268 -18.97 -20.39 21.34
C SER A 268 -19.21 -21.88 21.05
N ALA A 269 -18.17 -22.65 20.73
CA ALA A 269 -18.27 -24.11 20.56
C ALA A 269 -18.41 -24.87 21.90
N SER A 270 -18.10 -24.23 23.03
CA SER A 270 -18.12 -24.85 24.36
C SER A 270 -19.43 -24.65 25.15
N ALA A 271 -20.40 -23.91 24.60
CA ALA A 271 -21.63 -23.55 25.32
C ALA A 271 -22.77 -24.59 25.23
N GLU A 272 -22.60 -25.69 24.49
CA GLU A 272 -23.51 -26.84 24.62
C GLU A 272 -22.93 -27.81 25.66
N PRO A 273 -23.46 -27.84 26.91
CA PRO A 273 -23.00 -28.79 27.90
C PRO A 273 -23.29 -30.20 27.40
N VAL A 274 -22.24 -30.95 27.05
CA VAL A 274 -22.35 -32.37 26.73
C VAL A 274 -22.74 -33.07 28.04
N PRO A 275 -23.99 -33.58 28.17
CA PRO A 275 -24.42 -34.17 29.43
C PRO A 275 -23.67 -35.49 29.63
N GLY A 276 -22.79 -35.53 30.64
CA GLY A 276 -22.03 -36.73 31.02
C GLY A 276 -20.53 -36.72 30.73
N GLY A 277 -19.91 -35.56 30.49
CA GLY A 277 -18.46 -35.46 30.30
C GLY A 277 -17.65 -35.86 31.54
N SER A 278 -16.85 -36.93 31.45
CA SER A 278 -15.95 -37.34 32.54
C SER A 278 -14.83 -36.30 32.78
N PRO A 279 -14.25 -36.20 33.99
CA PRO A 279 -13.16 -35.27 34.33
C PRO A 279 -11.94 -35.33 33.39
N ALA A 280 -11.72 -36.47 32.72
CA ALA A 280 -10.66 -36.63 31.73
C ALA A 280 -10.84 -35.73 30.49
N SER A 281 -12.08 -35.37 30.16
CA SER A 281 -12.41 -34.52 29.02
C SER A 281 -12.11 -33.04 29.29
N CYS A 282 -12.32 -32.53 30.52
CA CYS A 282 -11.88 -31.18 30.91
C CYS A 282 -10.34 -31.06 30.80
N MET A 283 -9.59 -32.06 31.29
CA MET A 283 -8.11 -32.04 31.22
C MET A 283 -7.58 -32.14 29.79
N ALA A 284 -8.22 -32.93 28.91
CA ALA A 284 -7.87 -32.98 27.50
C ALA A 284 -8.12 -31.63 26.80
N PHE A 285 -9.22 -30.96 27.11
CA PHE A 285 -9.57 -29.63 26.58
C PHE A 285 -8.60 -28.54 27.06
N ILE A 286 -8.28 -28.51 28.36
CA ILE A 286 -7.29 -27.57 28.93
C ILE A 286 -5.89 -27.83 28.32
N SER A 287 -5.51 -29.09 28.11
CA SER A 287 -4.23 -29.44 27.46
C SER A 287 -4.17 -29.10 25.97
N ALA A 288 -5.33 -29.02 25.29
CA ALA A 288 -5.44 -28.59 23.91
C ALA A 288 -5.45 -27.06 23.77
N LEU A 289 -5.84 -26.34 24.84
CA LEU A 289 -5.95 -24.88 24.86
C LEU A 289 -4.71 -24.15 25.36
N ALA A 290 -3.75 -24.80 26.01
CA ALA A 290 -2.50 -24.16 26.41
C ALA A 290 -1.62 -23.93 25.16
N PRO A 291 -1.56 -22.71 24.58
CA PRO A 291 -0.64 -22.47 23.48
C PRO A 291 0.75 -22.24 24.08
N PHE A 292 1.75 -22.48 23.26
CA PHE A 292 3.14 -22.25 23.53
C PHE A 292 3.41 -20.84 24.11
N ASP A 293 4.38 -20.75 25.02
CA ASP A 293 4.95 -19.46 25.43
C ASP A 293 5.58 -18.74 24.22
N PHE A 294 5.79 -17.42 24.29
CA PHE A 294 6.30 -16.57 23.21
C PHE A 294 7.63 -17.05 22.59
N ASP A 295 8.37 -17.94 23.27
CA ASP A 295 9.60 -18.59 22.80
C ASP A 295 9.41 -19.99 22.18
N GLY A 296 8.17 -20.46 21.99
CA GLY A 296 7.89 -21.74 21.32
C GLY A 296 8.24 -22.99 22.14
N THR A 297 8.44 -22.87 23.46
CA THR A 297 8.65 -24.02 24.35
C THR A 297 7.32 -24.51 24.94
N ARG A 298 7.19 -25.84 25.08
CA ARG A 298 6.01 -26.47 25.71
C ARG A 298 6.07 -26.22 27.22
N LEU A 299 5.10 -25.48 27.74
CA LEU A 299 4.90 -25.33 29.18
C LEU A 299 4.69 -26.70 29.82
N THR A 300 5.53 -27.03 30.80
CA THR A 300 5.41 -28.27 31.56
C THR A 300 4.38 -28.10 32.68
N ARG A 301 3.90 -29.23 33.23
CA ARG A 301 2.89 -29.20 34.31
C ARG A 301 3.38 -28.44 35.55
N SER A 302 4.70 -28.39 35.82
CA SER A 302 5.23 -27.58 36.93
C SER A 302 5.13 -26.09 36.66
N ASP A 303 5.34 -25.66 35.42
CA ASP A 303 5.33 -24.23 35.03
C ASP A 303 3.93 -23.64 35.19
N ILE A 304 2.91 -24.40 34.79
CA ILE A 304 1.49 -24.02 34.98
C ILE A 304 1.17 -23.89 36.48
N THR A 305 1.74 -24.78 37.31
CA THR A 305 1.50 -24.76 38.76
C THR A 305 2.23 -23.60 39.45
N GLU A 306 3.42 -23.22 38.97
CA GLU A 306 4.13 -22.03 39.46
C GLU A 306 3.46 -20.73 39.03
N LEU A 307 2.97 -20.65 37.79
CA LEU A 307 2.20 -19.49 37.30
C LEU A 307 0.94 -19.25 38.14
N MET A 308 0.18 -20.32 38.44
CA MET A 308 -1.00 -20.23 39.30
C MET A 308 -0.64 -19.78 40.73
N ARG A 309 0.51 -20.21 41.28
CA ARG A 309 1.00 -19.75 42.58
C ARG A 309 1.42 -18.28 42.56
N ALA A 310 2.09 -17.84 41.51
CA ALA A 310 2.54 -16.47 41.37
C ALA A 310 1.36 -15.49 41.28
N GLU A 311 0.28 -15.86 40.59
CA GLU A 311 -0.91 -15.01 40.43
C GLU A 311 -1.67 -14.82 41.75
N THR A 312 -1.78 -15.88 42.57
CA THR A 312 -2.37 -15.77 43.93
C THR A 312 -1.57 -14.89 44.91
N LEU A 313 -0.28 -14.66 44.65
CA LEU A 313 0.55 -13.76 45.44
C LEU A 313 0.42 -12.30 44.97
N VAL A 314 0.22 -12.07 43.67
CA VAL A 314 0.03 -10.72 43.09
C VAL A 314 -1.32 -10.13 43.48
N GLU A 315 -2.37 -10.95 43.59
CA GLU A 315 -3.71 -10.50 44.01
C GLU A 315 -3.76 -10.04 45.47
N ARG A 316 -2.75 -10.39 46.27
CA ARG A 316 -2.64 -9.99 47.69
C ARG A 316 -2.01 -8.61 47.90
N ASP A 317 -1.27 -8.10 46.91
CA ASP A 317 -0.58 -6.80 46.98
C ASP A 317 -1.19 -5.75 46.03
N ALA A 318 -2.11 -6.12 45.13
CA ALA A 318 -2.75 -5.20 44.18
C ALA A 318 -3.94 -4.42 44.78
N GLY A 319 -3.73 -3.79 45.93
CA GLY A 319 -4.56 -2.69 46.42
C GLY A 319 -3.96 -1.38 45.96
N GLU A 320 -4.60 -0.72 44.99
CA GLU A 320 -4.24 0.56 44.35
C GLU A 320 -3.46 0.46 43.03
N VAL A 321 -4.17 0.69 41.92
CA VAL A 321 -3.88 1.62 40.81
C VAL A 321 -4.70 1.16 39.58
N GLY A 322 -5.62 2.04 39.15
CA GLY A 322 -6.59 1.76 38.09
C GLY A 322 -5.99 1.78 36.68
N SER A 323 -6.03 0.63 36.01
CA SER A 323 -6.23 0.51 34.54
C SER A 323 -6.76 -0.87 34.11
N HIS A 324 -7.36 -1.64 35.03
CA HIS A 324 -7.52 -3.10 34.91
C HIS A 324 -8.83 -3.62 34.28
N ALA A 325 -9.59 -2.83 33.53
CA ALA A 325 -10.92 -3.29 33.07
C ALA A 325 -10.88 -4.51 32.11
N SER A 326 -9.87 -4.66 31.25
CA SER A 326 -9.77 -5.80 30.32
C SER A 326 -9.14 -7.05 30.96
N ARG A 327 -8.11 -6.88 31.80
CA ARG A 327 -7.46 -8.02 32.49
C ARG A 327 -8.35 -8.66 33.54
N HIS A 328 -9.22 -7.87 34.20
CA HIS A 328 -10.13 -8.39 35.22
C HIS A 328 -11.29 -9.21 34.61
N ALA A 329 -11.70 -8.91 33.37
CA ALA A 329 -12.66 -9.73 32.64
C ALA A 329 -12.07 -11.08 32.24
N GLN A 330 -10.79 -11.11 31.86
CA GLN A 330 -10.08 -12.33 31.49
C GLN A 330 -9.79 -13.24 32.71
N SER A 331 -9.36 -12.67 33.84
CA SER A 331 -9.10 -13.46 35.05
C SER A 331 -10.39 -14.06 35.63
N LYS A 332 -11.49 -13.30 35.62
CA LYS A 332 -12.79 -13.78 36.09
C LYS A 332 -13.38 -14.86 35.18
N PHE A 333 -13.22 -14.74 33.86
CA PHE A 333 -13.65 -15.79 32.94
C PHE A 333 -12.89 -17.10 33.19
N VAL A 334 -11.57 -17.03 33.42
CA VAL A 334 -10.76 -18.22 33.73
C VAL A 334 -11.11 -18.80 35.10
N SER A 335 -11.39 -17.97 36.12
CA SER A 335 -11.79 -18.48 37.45
C SER A 335 -13.15 -19.16 37.43
N ASP A 336 -14.12 -18.57 36.71
CA ASP A 336 -15.48 -19.12 36.61
C ASP A 336 -15.47 -20.44 35.82
N LEU A 337 -14.67 -20.52 34.75
CA LEU A 337 -14.50 -21.75 33.96
C LEU A 337 -13.78 -22.87 34.75
N LEU A 338 -12.87 -22.51 35.65
CA LEU A 338 -12.20 -23.48 36.54
C LEU A 338 -13.12 -23.94 37.67
N ALA A 339 -13.98 -23.08 38.21
CA ALA A 339 -14.96 -23.46 39.23
C ALA A 339 -15.94 -24.51 38.66
N ASP A 340 -16.43 -24.32 37.44
CA ASP A 340 -17.38 -25.24 36.78
C ASP A 340 -16.77 -26.60 36.39
N CYS A 341 -15.44 -26.72 36.19
CA CYS A 341 -14.79 -28.02 35.90
C CYS A 341 -14.45 -28.82 37.19
N PHE A 342 -14.53 -28.22 38.39
CA PHE A 342 -14.13 -28.85 39.65
C PHE A 342 -15.27 -29.12 40.64
N GLU A 343 -16.50 -28.70 40.35
CA GLU A 343 -17.75 -29.16 41.01
C GLU A 343 -18.41 -30.34 40.28
#